data_AF-R7YYR6-F1
#
_entry.id   AF-R7YYR6-F1
#
_cell.length_a   1.000
_cell.length_b   1.000
_cell.length_c   1.000
_cell.angle_alpha   90.00
_cell.angle_beta   90.00
_cell.angle_gamma   90.00
#
_symmetry.space_group_name_H-M   'P 1'
#
loop_
_entity.id
_entity.type
_entity.pdbx_description
1 polymer ?
#
loop_
_entity_poly.entity_id
_entity_poly.type
_entity_poly.pdbx_seq_one_letter_code
_entity_poly.pdbx_strand_id
1 'polypeptide(L)'
;MDTLISPPPALSTIITKVAAITASAFLAGSTATYSFLWVPSIRNAPEHIIASQWRIGYRIGFYATVPQCALCALLWAYLAFTAPAGSRARMLYTTAAIIVPSILPYTLTVQRAVNGALDRRAERLAGPGTGSIAETYSRDEKRSKEFGEGESTTALVESWGRYNMVRAMIVVLGTACGAWAAVSS
;
A
#
# COMPACT_ATOMS: atom_id res chain seq x y z
N MET A 1 -34.40 -37.23 6.91
CA MET A 1 -33.03 -36.67 6.96
C MET A 1 -33.10 -35.36 6.22
N ASP A 2 -33.51 -34.31 6.92
CA ASP A 2 -33.60 -32.97 6.34
C ASP A 2 -32.18 -32.41 6.27
N THR A 3 -31.69 -32.27 5.05
CA THR A 3 -30.51 -31.44 4.78
C THR A 3 -30.87 -30.03 5.18
N LEU A 4 -30.45 -29.62 6.38
CA LEU A 4 -30.56 -28.25 6.88
C LEU A 4 -29.76 -27.34 5.94
N ILE A 5 -30.43 -26.80 4.92
CA ILE A 5 -29.90 -25.75 4.07
C ILE A 5 -29.79 -24.52 4.95
N SER A 6 -28.56 -24.15 5.31
CA SER A 6 -28.29 -22.89 6.02
C SER A 6 -28.86 -21.71 5.22
N PRO A 7 -29.49 -20.72 5.89
CA PRO A 7 -30.10 -19.59 5.20
C PRO A 7 -29.04 -18.84 4.38
N PRO A 8 -29.42 -18.25 3.23
CA PRO A 8 -28.48 -17.52 2.39
C PRO A 8 -27.86 -16.35 3.18
N PRO A 9 -26.59 -16.00 2.91
CA PRO A 9 -25.95 -14.87 3.57
C PRO A 9 -26.74 -13.59 3.32
N ALA A 10 -26.84 -12.75 4.34
CA ALA A 10 -27.52 -11.47 4.23
C ALA A 10 -26.93 -10.63 3.09
N LEU A 11 -27.77 -9.89 2.37
CA LEU A 11 -27.35 -9.03 1.26
C LEU A 11 -26.19 -8.09 1.64
N SER A 12 -26.21 -7.57 2.87
CA SER A 12 -25.12 -6.76 3.43
C SER A 12 -23.77 -7.48 3.40
N THR A 13 -23.74 -8.76 3.74
CA THR A 13 -22.51 -9.58 3.72
C THR A 13 -21.99 -9.76 2.30
N ILE A 14 -22.87 -10.00 1.33
CA ILE A 14 -22.49 -10.13 -0.09
C ILE A 14 -21.88 -8.81 -0.60
N ILE A 15 -22.57 -7.69 -0.33
CA ILE A 15 -22.09 -6.36 -0.71
C ILE A 15 -20.72 -6.07 -0.08
N THR A 16 -20.54 -6.36 1.21
CA THR A 16 -19.25 -6.15 1.87
C THR A 16 -18.14 -7.03 1.31
N LYS A 17 -18.41 -8.30 1.00
CA LYS A 17 -17.42 -9.20 0.34
C LYS A 17 -16.94 -8.60 -0.99
N VAL A 18 -17.88 -8.16 -1.84
CA VAL A 18 -17.56 -7.55 -3.16
C VAL A 18 -16.79 -6.25 -2.98
N ALA A 19 -17.21 -5.39 -2.06
CA ALA A 19 -16.54 -4.13 -1.76
C ALA A 19 -15.12 -4.35 -1.22
N ALA A 20 -14.94 -5.30 -0.30
CA ALA A 20 -13.64 -5.61 0.31
C ALA A 20 -12.63 -6.11 -0.73
N ILE A 21 -13.04 -7.07 -1.57
CA ILE A 21 -12.22 -7.61 -2.66
C ILE A 21 -11.86 -6.50 -3.64
N THR A 22 -12.85 -5.73 -4.11
CA THR A 22 -12.62 -4.66 -5.10
C THR A 22 -11.69 -3.58 -4.54
N ALA A 23 -11.94 -3.08 -3.34
CA ALA A 23 -11.14 -2.02 -2.73
C ALA A 23 -9.69 -2.45 -2.52
N SER A 24 -9.48 -3.66 -2.00
CA SER A 24 -8.13 -4.16 -1.70
C SER A 24 -7.37 -4.61 -2.96
N ALA A 25 -8.05 -5.16 -3.97
CA ALA A 25 -7.45 -5.44 -5.28
C ALA A 25 -7.07 -4.14 -6.01
N PHE A 26 -7.92 -3.11 -5.96
CA PHE A 26 -7.61 -1.81 -6.52
C PHE A 26 -6.41 -1.16 -5.82
N LEU A 27 -6.34 -1.22 -4.48
CA LEU A 27 -5.18 -0.77 -3.72
C LEU A 27 -3.89 -1.53 -4.10
N ALA A 28 -3.96 -2.85 -4.26
CA ALA A 28 -2.83 -3.65 -4.71
C ALA A 28 -2.34 -3.22 -6.10
N GLY A 29 -3.27 -3.10 -7.04
CA GLY A 29 -2.99 -2.68 -8.42
C GLY A 29 -2.43 -1.27 -8.50
N SER A 30 -3.05 -0.29 -7.83
CA SER A 30 -2.57 1.08 -7.80
C SER A 30 -1.17 1.19 -7.19
N THR A 31 -0.90 0.43 -6.12
CA THR A 31 0.43 0.35 -5.52
C THR A 31 1.44 -0.26 -6.49
N ALA A 32 1.11 -1.38 -7.15
CA ALA A 32 1.98 -2.06 -8.10
C ALA A 32 2.33 -1.20 -9.32
N THR A 33 1.38 -0.38 -9.81
CA THR A 33 1.56 0.51 -10.96
C THR A 33 2.76 1.45 -10.80
N TYR A 34 3.00 1.97 -9.58
CA TYR A 34 4.15 2.83 -9.32
C TYR A 34 5.47 2.12 -9.62
N SER A 35 5.58 0.83 -9.30
CA SER A 35 6.78 0.04 -9.51
C SER A 35 6.90 -0.49 -10.95
N PHE A 36 5.80 -0.95 -11.55
CA PHE A 36 5.84 -1.59 -12.88
C PHE A 36 5.81 -0.61 -14.05
N LEU A 37 5.07 0.48 -13.93
CA LEU A 37 4.83 1.40 -15.05
C LEU A 37 5.52 2.74 -14.83
N TRP A 38 5.39 3.30 -13.63
CA TRP A 38 5.82 4.67 -13.38
C TRP A 38 7.33 4.81 -13.14
N VAL A 39 7.95 3.97 -12.31
CA VAL A 39 9.41 3.99 -12.13
C VAL A 39 10.14 3.83 -13.47
N PRO A 40 9.78 2.85 -14.33
CA PRO A 40 10.38 2.74 -15.67
C PRO A 40 10.12 3.93 -16.59
N SER A 41 8.98 4.63 -16.45
CA SER A 41 8.66 5.76 -17.33
C SER A 41 9.45 7.03 -16.99
N ILE A 42 9.88 7.19 -15.73
CA ILE A 42 10.62 8.39 -15.31
C ILE A 42 12.14 8.18 -15.30
N ARG A 43 12.64 6.95 -15.12
CA ARG A 43 14.05 6.68 -14.78
C ARG A 43 15.12 7.11 -15.81
N ASN A 44 14.71 7.38 -17.05
CA ASN A 44 15.61 7.80 -18.14
C ASN A 44 15.62 9.33 -18.37
N ALA A 45 14.85 10.10 -17.58
CA ALA A 45 14.82 11.55 -17.66
C ALA A 45 16.07 12.17 -17.01
N PRO A 46 16.36 13.47 -17.23
CA PRO A 46 17.38 14.19 -16.45
C PRO A 46 17.11 14.09 -14.95
N GLU A 47 18.17 14.04 -14.11
CA GLU A 47 18.03 13.75 -12.68
C GLU A 47 17.04 14.66 -11.93
N HIS A 48 17.04 15.96 -12.23
CA HIS A 48 16.10 16.91 -11.62
C HIS A 48 14.64 16.60 -11.99
N ILE A 49 14.38 16.10 -13.20
CA ILE A 49 13.05 15.65 -13.62
C ILE A 49 12.68 14.36 -12.91
N ILE A 50 13.59 13.38 -12.78
CA ILE A 50 13.34 12.15 -12.02
C ILE A 50 12.93 12.49 -10.59
N ALA A 51 13.71 13.33 -9.91
CA ALA A 51 13.46 13.69 -8.52
C ALA A 51 12.14 14.47 -8.36
N SER A 52 11.85 15.41 -9.28
CA SER A 52 10.60 16.17 -9.31
C SER A 52 9.38 15.26 -9.52
N GLN A 53 9.42 14.42 -10.55
CA GLN A 53 8.34 13.49 -10.85
C GLN A 53 8.13 12.52 -9.69
N TRP A 54 9.21 11.96 -9.13
CA TRP A 54 9.11 11.09 -7.96
C TRP A 54 8.36 11.76 -6.80
N ARG A 55 8.72 13.00 -6.44
CA ARG A 55 8.08 13.75 -5.35
C ARG A 55 6.58 13.93 -5.60
N ILE A 56 6.20 14.31 -6.82
CA ILE A 56 4.79 14.51 -7.19
C ILE A 56 4.02 13.20 -7.04
N GLY A 57 4.51 12.11 -7.63
CA GLY A 57 3.83 10.81 -7.56
C GLY A 57 3.78 10.26 -6.14
N TYR A 58 4.87 10.38 -5.37
CA TYR A 58 4.89 9.95 -3.98
C TYR A 58 3.86 10.70 -3.14
N ARG A 59 3.73 12.02 -3.30
CA ARG A 59 2.73 12.82 -2.58
C ARG A 59 1.29 12.40 -2.93
N ILE A 60 1.00 12.21 -4.21
CA ILE A 60 -0.31 11.71 -4.66
C ILE A 60 -0.59 10.34 -4.04
N GLY A 61 0.35 9.42 -4.16
CA GLY A 61 0.25 8.07 -3.60
C GLY A 61 0.07 8.06 -2.09
N PHE A 62 0.81 8.90 -1.35
CA PHE A 62 0.72 9.01 0.10
C PHE A 62 -0.71 9.36 0.55
N TYR A 63 -1.30 10.41 -0.02
CA TYR A 63 -2.63 10.86 0.39
C TYR A 63 -3.77 10.00 -0.18
N ALA A 64 -3.58 9.35 -1.33
CA ALA A 64 -4.56 8.41 -1.87
C ALA A 64 -4.58 7.08 -1.09
N THR A 65 -3.41 6.58 -0.68
CA THR A 65 -3.30 5.23 -0.08
C THR A 65 -3.89 5.15 1.32
N VAL A 66 -3.73 6.20 2.14
CA VAL A 66 -4.19 6.20 3.54
C VAL A 66 -5.71 5.94 3.68
N PRO A 67 -6.61 6.69 3.01
CA PRO A 67 -8.05 6.42 3.09
C PRO A 67 -8.42 5.05 2.48
N GLN A 68 -7.71 4.59 1.46
CA GLN A 68 -7.92 3.25 0.89
C GLN A 68 -7.58 2.15 1.89
N CYS A 69 -6.48 2.28 2.63
CA CYS A 69 -6.11 1.34 3.70
C CYS A 69 -7.17 1.30 4.80
N ALA A 70 -7.67 2.47 5.22
CA ALA A 70 -8.72 2.57 6.23
C ALA A 70 -10.01 1.88 5.75
N LEU A 71 -10.44 2.14 4.51
CA LEU A 71 -11.59 1.48 3.92
C LEU A 71 -11.42 -0.05 3.89
N CYS A 72 -10.27 -0.54 3.41
CA CYS A 72 -9.99 -1.97 3.38
C CYS A 72 -10.00 -2.60 4.77
N ALA A 73 -9.39 -1.94 5.76
CA ALA A 73 -9.35 -2.42 7.14
C ALA A 73 -10.77 -2.55 7.71
N LEU A 74 -11.62 -1.54 7.52
CA LEU A 74 -13.00 -1.54 8.00
C LEU A 74 -13.84 -2.65 7.35
N LEU A 75 -13.74 -2.83 6.02
CA LEU A 75 -14.50 -3.84 5.30
C LEU A 75 -14.09 -5.27 5.72
N TRP A 76 -12.79 -5.56 5.81
CA TRP A 76 -12.31 -6.87 6.26
C TRP A 76 -12.61 -7.13 7.74
N ALA A 77 -12.47 -6.11 8.60
CA ALA A 77 -12.80 -6.22 10.02
C ALA A 77 -14.29 -6.49 10.24
N TYR A 78 -15.17 -5.84 9.46
CA TYR A 78 -16.61 -6.12 9.50
C TYR A 78 -16.92 -7.58 9.14
N LEU A 79 -16.32 -8.10 8.05
CA LEU A 79 -16.50 -9.50 7.66
C LEU A 79 -15.97 -10.47 8.71
N ALA A 80 -14.85 -10.15 9.36
CA ALA A 80 -14.32 -10.94 10.47
C ALA A 80 -15.29 -10.95 11.66
N PHE A 81 -15.86 -9.80 12.00
CA PHE A 81 -16.80 -9.63 13.11
C PHE A 81 -18.09 -10.44 12.89
N THR A 82 -18.63 -10.44 11.67
CA THR A 82 -19.88 -11.15 11.34
C THR A 82 -19.71 -12.65 11.09
N ALA A 83 -18.50 -13.11 10.73
CA ALA A 83 -18.22 -14.53 10.55
C ALA A 83 -18.32 -15.32 11.88
N PRO A 84 -18.71 -16.61 11.88
CA PRO A 84 -18.83 -17.40 13.11
C PRO A 84 -17.54 -17.46 13.92
N ALA A 85 -17.66 -17.46 15.25
CA ALA A 85 -16.52 -17.58 16.15
C ALA A 85 -15.77 -18.89 15.94
N GLY A 86 -14.43 -18.83 15.92
CA GLY A 86 -13.57 -19.99 15.65
C GLY A 86 -13.55 -20.47 14.19
N SER A 87 -14.34 -19.87 13.28
CA SER A 87 -14.35 -20.28 11.88
C SER A 87 -13.06 -19.89 11.16
N ARG A 88 -12.67 -20.72 10.18
CA ARG A 88 -11.56 -20.41 9.26
C ARG A 88 -11.81 -19.10 8.50
N ALA A 89 -13.07 -18.80 8.17
CA ALA A 89 -13.47 -17.55 7.52
C ALA A 89 -13.13 -16.33 8.38
N ARG A 90 -13.52 -16.34 9.67
CA ARG A 90 -13.18 -15.28 10.63
C ARG A 90 -11.68 -15.07 10.71
N MET A 91 -10.90 -16.15 10.87
CA MET A 91 -9.43 -16.08 10.92
C MET A 91 -8.85 -15.39 9.68
N LEU A 92 -9.26 -15.81 8.48
CA LEU A 92 -8.76 -15.27 7.21
C LEU A 92 -9.19 -13.81 6.98
N TYR A 93 -10.41 -13.43 7.33
CA TYR A 93 -10.84 -12.02 7.28
C TYR A 93 -10.06 -11.16 8.28
N THR A 94 -9.81 -11.66 9.50
CA THR A 94 -8.94 -10.97 10.47
C THR A 94 -7.53 -10.81 9.93
N THR A 95 -6.97 -11.86 9.32
CA THR A 95 -5.66 -11.78 8.65
C THR A 95 -5.65 -10.69 7.57
N ALA A 96 -6.68 -10.64 6.71
CA ALA A 96 -6.80 -9.61 5.69
C ALA A 96 -6.92 -8.19 6.29
N ALA A 97 -7.71 -8.03 7.36
CA ALA A 97 -7.92 -6.77 8.07
C ALA A 97 -6.64 -6.22 8.70
N ILE A 98 -5.64 -7.07 8.98
CA ILE A 98 -4.34 -6.68 9.53
C ILE A 98 -3.32 -6.49 8.40
N ILE A 99 -3.19 -7.47 7.50
CA ILE A 99 -2.13 -7.48 6.48
C ILE A 99 -2.33 -6.35 5.48
N VAL A 100 -3.54 -6.12 4.98
CA VAL A 100 -3.78 -5.07 3.96
C VAL A 100 -3.35 -3.67 4.44
N PRO A 101 -3.80 -3.16 5.59
CA PRO A 101 -3.36 -1.85 6.07
C PRO A 101 -1.93 -1.82 6.60
N SER A 102 -1.26 -2.97 6.79
CA SER A 102 0.12 -3.04 7.28
C SER A 102 1.15 -2.40 6.33
N ILE A 103 0.76 -2.06 5.10
CA ILE A 103 1.60 -1.26 4.21
C ILE A 103 1.92 0.13 4.77
N LEU A 104 1.08 0.68 5.66
CA LEU A 104 1.34 1.96 6.32
C LEU A 104 2.54 1.85 7.29
N PRO A 105 2.55 0.96 8.30
CA PRO A 105 3.73 0.79 9.15
C PRO A 105 4.96 0.33 8.36
N TYR A 106 4.81 -0.50 7.32
CA TYR A 106 5.93 -0.83 6.42
C TYR A 106 6.54 0.43 5.76
N THR A 107 5.70 1.35 5.27
CA THR A 107 6.15 2.61 4.66
C THR A 107 6.91 3.47 5.67
N LEU A 108 6.37 3.57 6.88
CA LEU A 108 6.92 4.40 7.96
C LEU A 108 8.20 3.83 8.59
N THR A 109 8.57 2.58 8.29
CA THR A 109 9.72 1.89 8.90
C THR A 109 10.76 1.41 7.87
N VAL A 110 10.33 0.62 6.87
CA VAL A 110 11.21 -0.01 5.87
C VAL A 110 11.53 0.95 4.74
N GLN A 111 10.51 1.60 4.15
CA GLN A 111 10.72 2.58 3.07
C GLN A 111 11.19 3.95 3.55
N ARG A 112 11.14 4.20 4.85
CA ARG A 112 11.41 5.49 5.46
C ARG A 112 12.70 6.14 4.96
N ALA A 113 13.80 5.38 4.95
CA ALA A 113 15.11 5.89 4.57
C ALA A 113 15.19 6.32 3.10
N VAL A 114 14.65 5.50 2.19
CA VAL A 114 14.66 5.82 0.76
C VAL A 114 13.71 6.97 0.42
N ASN A 115 12.56 7.06 1.11
CA ASN A 115 11.65 8.20 0.98
C ASN A 115 12.34 9.50 1.39
N GLY A 116 12.98 9.52 2.57
CA GLY A 116 13.72 10.69 3.02
C GLY A 116 14.90 11.04 2.11
N ALA A 117 15.64 10.05 1.62
CA ALA A 117 16.74 10.27 0.68
C ALA A 117 16.27 10.95 -0.63
N LEU A 118 15.14 10.49 -1.18
CA LEU A 118 14.54 11.03 -2.38
C LEU A 118 13.88 12.40 -2.16
N ASP A 119 13.27 12.65 -1.01
CA ASP A 119 12.76 13.99 -0.65
C ASP A 119 13.88 15.01 -0.57
N ARG A 120 15.01 14.66 0.07
CA ARG A 120 16.21 15.49 0.08
C ARG A 120 16.78 15.70 -1.33
N ARG A 121 16.72 14.67 -2.18
CA ARG A 121 17.22 14.75 -3.57
C ARG A 121 16.37 15.71 -4.38
N ALA A 122 15.05 15.58 -4.29
CA ALA A 122 14.11 16.48 -4.94
C ALA A 122 14.28 17.91 -4.42
N GLU A 123 14.59 18.12 -3.14
CA GLU A 123 14.81 19.46 -2.58
C GLU A 123 16.01 20.14 -3.22
N ARG A 124 17.11 19.39 -3.36
CA ARG A 124 18.35 19.89 -3.95
C ARG A 124 18.25 20.13 -5.46
N LEU A 125 17.54 19.25 -6.19
CA LEU A 125 17.56 19.25 -7.64
C LEU A 125 16.34 19.91 -8.29
N ALA A 126 15.18 19.86 -7.64
CA ALA A 126 13.91 20.38 -8.15
C ALA A 126 13.37 21.57 -7.35
N GLY A 127 14.10 22.03 -6.33
CA GLY A 127 13.74 23.16 -5.49
C GLY A 127 12.78 22.79 -4.35
N PRO A 128 12.29 23.80 -3.60
CA PRO A 128 11.46 23.59 -2.43
C PRO A 128 10.17 22.81 -2.71
N GLY A 129 9.88 21.85 -1.84
CA GLY A 129 8.59 21.14 -1.81
C GLY A 129 7.44 21.98 -1.25
N THR A 130 6.30 21.34 -0.96
CA THR A 130 5.14 21.99 -0.31
C THR A 130 5.23 21.99 1.21
N GLY A 131 6.19 21.28 1.80
CA GLY A 131 6.32 21.14 3.25
C GLY A 131 5.29 20.17 3.85
N SER A 132 4.65 19.35 3.02
CA SER A 132 3.66 18.37 3.46
C SER A 132 4.29 17.28 4.36
N ILE A 133 3.45 16.58 5.15
CA ILE A 133 3.89 15.43 5.96
C ILE A 133 4.57 14.38 5.09
N ALA A 134 4.05 14.15 3.87
CA ALA A 134 4.66 13.21 2.92
C ALA A 134 6.14 13.54 2.66
N GLU A 135 6.48 14.81 2.49
CA GLU A 135 7.84 15.25 2.10
C GLU A 135 8.79 15.45 3.29
N THR A 136 8.27 15.54 4.51
CA THR A 136 9.03 16.00 5.68
C THR A 136 9.27 14.91 6.72
N TYR A 137 8.38 13.92 6.85
CA TYR A 137 8.38 12.97 7.97
C TYR A 137 9.67 12.15 8.14
N SER A 138 10.50 12.01 7.10
CA SER A 138 11.73 11.20 7.12
C SER A 138 12.96 11.90 6.53
N ARG A 139 12.81 13.14 6.05
CA ARG A 139 13.80 13.84 5.22
C ARG A 139 15.11 14.14 5.94
N ASP A 140 15.05 14.48 7.22
CA ASP A 140 16.21 15.01 7.95
C ASP A 140 16.88 14.01 8.89
N GLU A 141 16.43 12.75 8.85
CA GLU A 141 16.98 11.65 9.63
C GLU A 141 18.36 11.21 9.13
N LYS A 142 19.21 10.77 10.08
CA LYS A 142 20.55 10.23 9.78
C LYS A 142 20.49 9.09 8.76
N ARG A 143 19.59 8.12 8.97
CA ARG A 143 19.41 6.96 8.09
C ARG A 143 19.06 7.36 6.66
N SER A 144 18.25 8.40 6.46
CA SER A 144 17.87 8.90 5.13
C SER A 144 19.03 9.62 4.43
N LYS A 145 19.91 10.28 5.19
CA LYS A 145 21.13 10.90 4.65
C LYS A 145 22.10 9.83 4.18
N GLU A 146 22.38 8.84 5.03
CA GLU A 146 23.28 7.72 4.75
C GLU A 146 22.79 6.88 3.58
N PHE A 147 21.48 6.58 3.50
CA PHE A 147 20.90 5.81 2.40
C PHE A 147 21.05 6.52 1.04
N GLY A 148 21.05 7.86 1.03
CA GLY A 148 21.12 8.66 -0.19
C GLY A 148 22.53 9.07 -0.62
N GLU A 149 23.55 8.74 0.18
CA GLU A 149 24.93 9.13 -0.05
C GLU A 149 25.57 8.24 -1.11
N GLY A 150 26.29 8.82 -2.07
CA GLY A 150 26.92 8.08 -3.17
C GLY A 150 25.96 7.54 -4.24
N GLU A 151 24.66 7.50 -3.98
CA GLU A 151 23.66 6.95 -4.91
C GLU A 151 23.23 7.94 -6.00
N SER A 152 23.00 7.45 -7.21
CA SER A 152 22.38 8.25 -8.28
C SER A 152 20.88 8.44 -8.06
N THR A 153 20.27 9.44 -8.71
CA THR A 153 18.82 9.68 -8.53
C THR A 153 18.01 8.50 -9.08
N THR A 154 18.45 7.94 -10.20
CA THR A 154 17.90 6.73 -10.81
C THR A 154 17.97 5.54 -9.86
N ALA A 155 19.13 5.27 -9.24
CA ALA A 155 19.30 4.13 -8.33
C ALA A 155 18.40 4.23 -7.08
N LEU A 156 18.20 5.45 -6.56
CA LEU A 156 17.28 5.69 -5.45
C LEU A 156 15.82 5.43 -5.85
N VAL A 157 15.37 5.92 -7.01
CA VAL A 157 14.01 5.70 -7.51
C VAL A 157 13.76 4.22 -7.81
N GLU A 158 14.72 3.52 -8.39
CA GLU A 158 14.63 2.07 -8.61
C GLU A 158 14.54 1.32 -7.29
N SER A 159 15.37 1.69 -6.30
CA SER A 159 15.30 1.10 -4.96
C SER A 159 13.97 1.35 -4.28
N TRP A 160 13.44 2.57 -4.37
CA TRP A 160 12.09 2.91 -3.90
C TRP A 160 11.03 2.02 -4.58
N GLY A 161 11.13 1.85 -5.90
CA GLY A 161 10.26 0.99 -6.69
C GLY A 161 10.26 -0.46 -6.22
N ARG A 162 11.43 -1.03 -5.89
CA ARG A 162 11.53 -2.38 -5.31
C ARG A 162 10.81 -2.48 -3.96
N TYR A 163 11.04 -1.55 -3.05
CA TYR A 163 10.34 -1.57 -1.75
C TYR A 163 8.84 -1.36 -1.89
N ASN A 164 8.40 -0.56 -2.87
CA ASN A 164 6.99 -0.35 -3.16
C ASN A 164 6.34 -1.61 -3.75
N MET A 165 7.10 -2.43 -4.50
CA MET A 165 6.62 -3.74 -4.96
C MET A 165 6.31 -4.68 -3.79
N VAL A 166 7.17 -4.69 -2.77
CA VAL A 166 6.91 -5.46 -1.54
C VAL A 166 5.61 -5.01 -0.87
N ARG A 167 5.30 -3.72 -0.85
CA ARG A 167 3.98 -3.23 -0.38
C ARG A 167 2.84 -3.79 -1.20
N ALA A 168 2.93 -3.75 -2.53
CA ALA A 168 1.91 -4.31 -3.38
C ALA A 168 1.70 -5.81 -3.09
N MET A 169 2.78 -6.57 -2.91
CA MET A 169 2.72 -7.99 -2.55
C MET A 169 2.05 -8.23 -1.18
N ILE A 170 2.35 -7.40 -0.17
CA ILE A 170 1.68 -7.47 1.14
C ILE A 170 0.16 -7.32 0.95
N VAL A 171 -0.28 -6.33 0.16
CA VAL A 171 -1.73 -6.16 -0.12
C VAL A 171 -2.29 -7.36 -0.86
N VAL A 172 -1.61 -7.86 -1.90
CA VAL A 172 -2.05 -9.05 -2.66
C VAL A 172 -2.25 -10.25 -1.73
N LEU A 173 -1.31 -10.51 -0.81
CA LEU A 173 -1.42 -11.62 0.13
C LEU A 173 -2.62 -11.45 1.08
N GLY A 174 -2.81 -10.24 1.64
CA GLY A 174 -3.97 -9.94 2.48
C GLY A 174 -5.30 -10.08 1.73
N THR A 175 -5.37 -9.54 0.51
CA THR A 175 -6.52 -9.65 -0.39
C THR A 175 -6.81 -11.11 -0.73
N ALA A 176 -5.80 -11.92 -1.03
CA ALA A 176 -5.96 -13.33 -1.34
C ALA A 176 -6.54 -14.12 -0.15
N CYS A 177 -6.07 -13.86 1.08
CA CYS A 177 -6.64 -14.47 2.28
C CYS A 177 -8.13 -14.13 2.45
N GLY A 178 -8.48 -12.84 2.34
CA GLY A 178 -9.85 -12.38 2.48
C GLY A 178 -10.77 -12.86 1.36
N ALA A 179 -10.29 -12.85 0.11
CA ALA A 179 -11.02 -13.35 -1.06
C ALA A 179 -11.26 -14.86 -0.96
N TRP A 180 -10.25 -15.63 -0.52
CA TRP A 180 -10.40 -17.06 -0.30
C TRP A 180 -11.47 -17.36 0.73
N ALA A 181 -11.51 -16.62 1.84
CA ALA A 181 -12.59 -16.72 2.81
C ALA A 181 -13.95 -16.39 2.17
N ALA A 182 -14.04 -15.30 1.41
CA ALA A 182 -15.28 -14.85 0.78
C ALA A 182 -15.93 -15.89 -0.14
N VAL A 183 -15.12 -16.67 -0.88
CA VAL A 183 -15.60 -17.69 -1.82
C VAL A 183 -15.77 -19.08 -1.21
N SER A 184 -15.16 -19.33 -0.04
CA SER A 184 -15.22 -20.64 0.65
C SER A 184 -16.14 -20.67 1.88
N SER A 185 -16.73 -19.53 2.23
CA SER A 185 -17.66 -19.36 3.37
C SER A 185 -19.06 -18.95 2.94
#